data_AF-A0A0C3KXP6-F1
#
_entry.id   AF-A0A0C3KXP6-F1
#
_cell.length_a   1.000
_cell.length_b   1.000
_cell.length_c   1.000
_cell.angle_alpha   90.00
_cell.angle_beta   90.00
_cell.angle_gamma   90.00
#
_symmetry.space_group_name_H-M   'P 1'
#
loop_
_entity.id
_entity.type
_entity.pdbx_description
1 polymer ?
#
loop_
_entity_poly.entity_id
_entity_poly.type
_entity_poly.pdbx_seq_one_letter_code
_entity_poly.pdbx_strand_id
1 'polypeptide(L)'
;MACKFATGHRPFQFRILSILLGFFHPLSSSPVHIQRLLSQLRSKGNDIEKFSFISFLRSADEVFFSPRAYEVATLTHPPAIGEVCLGQSKDFVRAEGLFVAVHGKGKIASSFETNSVSAILSIILDLVTDNQALLGDPLYLGLRQQRSSEAEMEEFIDEFFMEMALMFPRHWCKLEDFSSGRAFSYSSRFCPRLPLIDDDVQCIGAVVLAGLLSAALLLPLAPKDRWFLFYGTDSDGVGVAKQARSRIWLVDSKGILYQGREGVTDYEKCFARRDYAGQPTTSSFSDIARFIKPTALIGLFYSLRTSGGSVIFASVSHFQGRTFGACKWEPGQANNTYILPGLALSTILCRASSVTGSMVVASVLGLTKSRIRDINAHVAAHVIRAAQAAGVDRFTDLRRMTDTPLPEFVRRKM
;
A
#
# COMPACT_ATOMS: atom_id res chain seq x y z
N MET A 1 -40.81 -0.80 12.93
CA MET A 1 -40.74 0.27 13.94
C MET A 1 -39.27 0.44 14.31
N ALA A 2 -38.69 1.60 13.99
CA ALA A 2 -37.26 1.86 14.10
C ALA A 2 -36.82 2.08 15.55
N CYS A 3 -35.63 1.61 15.90
CA CYS A 3 -34.84 2.18 17.00
C CYS A 3 -33.36 2.14 16.65
N LYS A 4 -32.89 3.23 16.01
CA LYS A 4 -31.50 3.68 16.16
C LYS A 4 -31.43 4.39 17.51
N PHE A 5 -30.54 3.94 18.39
CA PHE A 5 -30.10 4.77 19.51
C PHE A 5 -28.65 5.17 19.29
N ALA A 6 -28.45 6.48 19.14
CA ALA A 6 -27.19 7.14 19.39
C ALA A 6 -26.98 7.21 20.90
N THR A 7 -25.85 6.71 21.41
CA THR A 7 -25.16 7.25 22.60
C THR A 7 -23.81 6.56 22.73
N GLY A 8 -22.75 7.36 22.87
CA GLY A 8 -21.35 6.93 22.96
C GLY A 8 -20.97 6.32 24.30
N HIS A 9 -21.49 5.13 24.62
CA HIS A 9 -21.02 4.32 25.75
C HIS A 9 -20.53 2.95 25.29
N ARG A 10 -19.49 2.44 25.97
CA ARG A 10 -18.73 1.25 25.59
C ARG A 10 -19.68 0.06 25.32
N PRO A 11 -19.73 -0.50 24.10
CA PRO A 11 -20.74 -1.48 23.69
C PRO A 11 -20.66 -2.83 24.43
N PHE A 12 -19.58 -3.11 25.16
CA PHE A 12 -19.37 -4.40 25.80
C PHE A 12 -20.17 -4.59 27.10
N GLN A 13 -20.31 -3.55 27.93
CA GLN A 13 -21.00 -3.67 29.23
C GLN A 13 -22.53 -3.71 29.09
N PHE A 14 -23.09 -2.97 28.13
CA PHE A 14 -24.54 -3.01 27.86
C PHE A 14 -24.97 -4.35 27.25
N ARG A 15 -24.18 -4.93 26.34
CA ARG A 15 -24.49 -6.23 25.71
C ARG A 15 -24.59 -7.37 26.74
N ILE A 16 -23.68 -7.41 27.70
CA ILE A 16 -23.67 -8.45 28.75
C ILE A 16 -24.91 -8.33 29.64
N LEU A 17 -25.28 -7.10 30.03
CA LEU A 17 -26.47 -6.86 30.85
C LEU A 17 -27.76 -7.24 30.10
N SER A 18 -27.86 -6.95 28.80
CA SER A 18 -29.04 -7.30 27.99
C SER A 18 -29.15 -8.79 27.64
N ILE A 19 -28.02 -9.51 27.55
CA ILE A 19 -28.00 -10.97 27.39
C ILE A 19 -28.41 -11.66 28.71
N LEU A 20 -27.93 -11.16 29.86
CA LEU A 20 -28.32 -11.66 31.19
C LEU A 20 -29.81 -11.42 31.52
N LEU A 21 -30.40 -10.37 30.95
CA LEU A 21 -31.83 -10.03 31.08
C LEU A 21 -32.72 -10.70 30.02
N GLY A 22 -32.18 -11.57 29.15
CA GLY A 22 -32.96 -12.36 28.19
C GLY A 22 -33.48 -11.60 26.96
N PHE A 23 -33.06 -10.35 26.74
CA PHE A 23 -33.51 -9.54 25.60
C PHE A 23 -32.77 -9.85 24.29
N PHE A 24 -31.63 -10.55 24.34
CA PHE A 24 -30.84 -10.91 23.16
C PHE A 24 -30.35 -12.36 23.22
N HIS A 25 -30.52 -13.08 22.11
CA HIS A 25 -29.93 -14.41 21.93
C HIS A 25 -28.40 -14.28 21.75
N PRO A 26 -27.55 -15.05 22.45
CA PRO A 26 -26.10 -14.98 22.32
C PRO A 26 -25.63 -15.60 21.01
N LEU A 27 -25.75 -14.85 19.91
CA LEU A 27 -25.40 -15.31 18.56
C LEU A 27 -24.07 -14.74 18.05
N SER A 28 -23.51 -13.72 18.70
CA SER A 28 -22.52 -12.81 18.10
C SER A 28 -21.05 -13.21 18.24
N SER A 29 -20.73 -14.43 18.66
CA SER A 29 -19.33 -14.89 18.77
C SER A 29 -19.11 -16.39 18.54
N SER A 30 -20.12 -17.12 18.07
CA SER A 30 -20.01 -18.56 17.82
C SER A 30 -19.38 -18.86 16.46
N PRO A 31 -18.55 -19.91 16.30
CA PRO A 31 -18.10 -20.42 15.00
C PRO A 31 -19.24 -20.60 13.98
N VAL A 32 -20.46 -20.88 14.47
CA VAL A 32 -21.68 -21.00 13.67
C VAL A 32 -22.09 -19.67 13.03
N HIS A 33 -21.95 -18.55 13.74
CA HIS A 33 -22.26 -17.21 13.20
C HIS A 33 -21.30 -16.85 12.06
N ILE A 34 -20.01 -17.14 12.23
CA ILE A 34 -19.02 -16.92 11.16
C ILE A 34 -19.34 -17.79 9.93
N GLN A 35 -19.79 -19.04 10.13
CA GLN A 35 -20.25 -19.87 9.01
C GLN A 35 -21.47 -19.29 8.29
N ARG A 36 -22.44 -18.72 9.02
CA ARG A 36 -23.59 -18.03 8.41
C ARG A 36 -23.14 -16.84 7.56
N LEU A 37 -22.26 -16.00 8.10
CA LEU A 37 -21.72 -14.84 7.38
C LEU A 37 -20.95 -15.26 6.13
N LEU A 38 -20.12 -16.32 6.21
CA LEU A 38 -19.45 -16.86 5.02
C LEU A 38 -20.43 -17.42 3.98
N SER A 39 -21.48 -18.12 4.42
CA SER A 39 -22.49 -18.63 3.49
C SER A 39 -23.19 -17.50 2.75
N GLN A 40 -23.47 -16.38 3.42
CA GLN A 40 -24.07 -15.19 2.82
C GLN A 40 -23.10 -14.44 1.90
N LEU A 41 -21.82 -14.36 2.25
CA LEU A 41 -20.78 -13.78 1.40
C LEU A 41 -20.63 -14.59 0.11
N ARG A 42 -20.57 -15.92 0.22
CA ARG A 42 -20.39 -16.83 -0.92
C ARG A 42 -21.62 -16.93 -1.82
N SER A 43 -22.80 -16.55 -1.31
CA SER A 43 -24.04 -16.52 -2.11
C SER A 43 -24.19 -15.25 -2.95
N LYS A 44 -23.28 -14.27 -2.83
CA LYS A 44 -23.30 -13.03 -3.64
C LYS A 44 -22.84 -13.32 -5.06
N GLY A 45 -23.50 -12.69 -6.03
CA GLY A 45 -23.35 -13.02 -7.45
C GLY A 45 -22.04 -12.51 -8.07
N ASN A 46 -21.47 -11.43 -7.53
CA ASN A 46 -20.27 -10.78 -8.04
C ASN A 46 -19.44 -10.17 -6.89
N ASP A 47 -18.24 -9.69 -7.22
CA ASP A 47 -17.30 -9.18 -6.22
C ASP A 47 -17.71 -7.82 -5.62
N ILE A 48 -18.49 -7.01 -6.35
CA ILE A 48 -19.07 -5.75 -5.84
C ILE A 48 -20.07 -6.04 -4.72
N GLU A 49 -20.99 -6.98 -4.94
CA GLU A 49 -21.96 -7.39 -3.92
C GLU A 49 -21.28 -7.99 -2.69
N LYS A 50 -20.20 -8.75 -2.89
CA LYS A 50 -19.39 -9.29 -1.80
C LYS A 50 -18.72 -8.16 -1.02
N PHE A 51 -18.13 -7.18 -1.70
CA PHE A 51 -17.50 -6.03 -1.07
C PHE A 51 -18.51 -5.23 -0.25
N SER A 52 -19.67 -4.89 -0.81
CA SER A 52 -20.75 -4.18 -0.10
C SER A 52 -21.20 -4.92 1.17
N PHE A 53 -21.31 -6.25 1.09
CA PHE A 53 -21.62 -7.07 2.26
C PHE A 53 -20.52 -7.01 3.33
N ILE A 54 -19.24 -7.10 2.94
CA ILE A 54 -18.11 -6.97 3.85
C ILE A 54 -18.06 -5.56 4.47
N SER A 55 -18.26 -4.51 3.69
CA SER A 55 -18.26 -3.12 4.19
C SER A 55 -19.32 -2.91 5.26
N PHE A 56 -20.52 -3.46 5.03
CA PHE A 56 -21.59 -3.47 6.03
C PHE A 56 -21.15 -4.20 7.32
N LEU A 57 -20.59 -5.40 7.19
CA LEU A 57 -20.13 -6.19 8.33
C LEU A 57 -19.03 -5.48 9.13
N ARG A 58 -18.13 -4.74 8.49
CA ARG A 58 -17.06 -4.00 9.19
C ARG A 58 -17.63 -3.00 10.20
N SER A 59 -18.80 -2.43 9.92
CA SER A 59 -19.48 -1.50 10.83
C SER A 59 -20.34 -2.19 11.91
N ALA A 60 -20.59 -3.49 11.78
CA ALA A 60 -21.59 -4.22 12.59
C ALA A 60 -21.01 -5.42 13.37
N ASP A 61 -19.88 -5.99 12.95
CA ASP A 61 -19.33 -7.24 13.46
C ASP A 61 -17.80 -7.35 13.29
N GLU A 62 -17.06 -6.80 14.25
CA GLU A 62 -15.58 -6.82 14.29
C GLU A 62 -15.00 -8.24 14.43
N VAL A 63 -15.77 -9.21 14.94
CA VAL A 63 -15.32 -10.60 15.22
C VAL A 63 -15.08 -11.38 13.92
N PHE A 64 -15.78 -11.03 12.85
CA PHE A 64 -15.65 -11.70 11.54
C PHE A 64 -14.27 -11.49 10.89
N PHE A 65 -13.61 -10.35 11.15
CA PHE A 65 -12.42 -9.93 10.41
C PHE A 65 -11.09 -10.52 10.95
N SER A 66 -11.04 -10.93 12.22
CA SER A 66 -9.81 -11.38 12.88
C SER A 66 -9.23 -12.72 12.38
N PRO A 67 -10.02 -13.79 12.06
CA PRO A 67 -9.45 -15.11 11.78
C PRO A 67 -9.41 -15.53 10.31
N ARG A 68 -9.89 -14.73 9.34
CA ARG A 68 -10.16 -15.21 7.97
C ARG A 68 -9.72 -14.24 6.87
N ALA A 69 -8.55 -13.64 7.08
CA ALA A 69 -7.93 -12.64 6.21
C ALA A 69 -7.87 -13.03 4.72
N TYR A 70 -7.83 -14.32 4.34
CA TYR A 70 -7.59 -14.70 2.94
C TYR A 70 -8.77 -14.42 1.98
N GLU A 71 -9.99 -14.94 2.25
CA GLU A 71 -11.15 -14.67 1.37
C GLU A 71 -11.55 -13.18 1.38
N VAL A 72 -11.37 -12.50 2.52
CA VAL A 72 -11.57 -11.05 2.63
C VAL A 72 -10.47 -10.28 1.89
N ALA A 73 -9.20 -10.73 1.97
CA ALA A 73 -8.08 -10.12 1.25
C ALA A 73 -8.29 -10.16 -0.26
N THR A 74 -8.76 -11.29 -0.81
CA THR A 74 -9.00 -11.41 -2.26
C THR A 74 -10.03 -10.41 -2.81
N LEU A 75 -10.91 -9.87 -1.95
CA LEU A 75 -11.93 -8.88 -2.33
C LEU A 75 -11.50 -7.44 -2.01
N THR A 76 -10.58 -7.26 -1.07
CA THR A 76 -10.08 -5.94 -0.64
C THR A 76 -8.77 -5.55 -1.32
N HIS A 77 -8.25 -6.41 -2.21
CA HIS A 77 -7.01 -6.20 -2.96
C HIS A 77 -7.26 -6.39 -4.47
N PRO A 78 -6.32 -5.98 -5.33
CA PRO A 78 -6.42 -6.19 -6.76
C PRO A 78 -6.57 -7.67 -7.15
N PRO A 79 -7.39 -7.98 -8.18
CA PRO A 79 -8.07 -7.03 -9.07
C PRO A 79 -9.44 -6.54 -8.54
N ALA A 80 -10.07 -7.24 -7.60
CA ALA A 80 -11.46 -7.01 -7.20
C ALA A 80 -11.73 -5.58 -6.71
N ILE A 81 -10.82 -5.00 -5.91
CA ILE A 81 -11.00 -3.64 -5.39
C ILE A 81 -11.05 -2.58 -6.51
N GLY A 82 -10.37 -2.82 -7.64
CA GLY A 82 -10.40 -1.92 -8.79
C GLY A 82 -11.78 -1.86 -9.45
N GLU A 83 -12.46 -3.01 -9.57
CA GLU A 83 -13.84 -3.07 -10.07
C GLU A 83 -14.82 -2.36 -9.12
N VAL A 84 -14.62 -2.51 -7.81
CA VAL A 84 -15.39 -1.81 -6.78
C VAL A 84 -15.22 -0.29 -6.93
N CYS A 85 -13.99 0.21 -7.11
CA CYS A 85 -13.74 1.63 -7.33
C CYS A 85 -14.43 2.17 -8.59
N LEU A 86 -14.44 1.40 -9.69
CA LEU A 86 -15.13 1.77 -10.93
C LEU A 86 -16.67 1.78 -10.76
N GLY A 87 -17.22 0.90 -9.93
CA GLY A 87 -18.65 0.82 -9.62
C GLY A 87 -19.12 1.76 -8.50
N GLN A 88 -18.19 2.36 -7.74
CA GLN A 88 -18.47 3.00 -6.45
C GLN A 88 -19.59 4.04 -6.50
N SER A 89 -19.64 4.85 -7.56
CA SER A 89 -20.68 5.89 -7.70
C SER A 89 -22.09 5.32 -7.87
N LYS A 90 -22.21 4.17 -8.56
CA LYS A 90 -23.49 3.50 -8.81
C LYS A 90 -23.97 2.72 -7.60
N ASP A 91 -23.03 2.05 -6.92
CA ASP A 91 -23.30 1.15 -5.80
C ASP A 91 -23.11 1.83 -4.43
N PHE A 92 -23.03 3.16 -4.40
CA PHE A 92 -22.81 3.91 -3.18
C PHE A 92 -23.96 3.74 -2.20
N VAL A 93 -23.66 3.19 -1.02
CA VAL A 93 -24.65 3.04 0.07
C VAL A 93 -24.44 4.07 1.18
N ARG A 94 -23.17 4.29 1.57
CA ARG A 94 -22.82 5.14 2.71
C ARG A 94 -21.40 5.67 2.56
N ALA A 95 -21.18 6.92 2.99
CA ALA A 95 -19.85 7.48 3.12
C ALA A 95 -19.05 6.81 4.24
N GLU A 96 -17.81 6.46 3.93
CA GLU A 96 -16.82 5.96 4.88
C GLU A 96 -15.54 6.79 4.77
N GLY A 97 -14.98 7.17 5.91
CA GLY A 97 -13.85 8.09 5.94
C GLY A 97 -14.26 9.56 5.78
N LEU A 98 -13.26 10.39 5.51
CA LEU A 98 -13.36 11.82 5.34
C LEU A 98 -13.13 12.21 3.88
N PHE A 99 -14.01 13.05 3.34
CA PHE A 99 -13.86 13.61 2.01
C PHE A 99 -13.49 15.09 2.16
N VAL A 100 -12.32 15.48 1.64
CA VAL A 100 -11.86 16.87 1.66
C VAL A 100 -11.67 17.32 0.22
N ALA A 101 -12.50 18.26 -0.22
CA ALA A 101 -12.48 18.76 -1.58
C ALA A 101 -11.60 20.01 -1.70
N VAL A 102 -11.01 20.26 -2.87
CA VAL A 102 -10.13 21.42 -3.12
C VAL A 102 -10.79 22.76 -2.78
N HIS A 103 -12.10 22.90 -2.98
CA HIS A 103 -12.89 24.09 -2.60
C HIS A 103 -12.97 24.34 -1.07
N GLY A 104 -12.60 23.35 -0.27
CA GLY A 104 -12.50 23.45 1.18
C GLY A 104 -11.20 24.12 1.66
N LYS A 105 -10.32 24.56 0.75
CA LYS A 105 -9.13 25.34 1.07
C LYS A 105 -9.46 26.54 1.96
N GLY A 106 -8.64 26.76 2.98
CA GLY A 106 -8.84 27.71 4.07
C GLY A 106 -9.76 27.22 5.19
N LYS A 107 -10.30 26.00 5.09
CA LYS A 107 -11.25 25.40 6.05
C LYS A 107 -10.94 23.94 6.36
N ILE A 108 -9.75 23.46 6.02
CA ILE A 108 -9.40 22.03 6.21
C ILE A 108 -9.43 21.63 7.68
N ALA A 109 -9.00 22.52 8.59
CA ALA A 109 -9.07 22.29 10.04
C ALA A 109 -10.49 21.89 10.50
N SER A 110 -11.51 22.60 10.02
CA SER A 110 -12.92 22.33 10.36
C SER A 110 -13.39 20.96 9.86
N SER A 111 -12.82 20.45 8.76
CA SER A 111 -13.09 19.09 8.27
C SER A 111 -12.58 18.02 9.24
N PHE A 112 -11.49 18.28 9.99
CA PHE A 112 -10.98 17.36 10.99
C PHE A 112 -11.77 17.39 12.30
N GLU A 113 -12.22 18.56 12.74
CA GLU A 113 -12.96 18.74 14.01
C GLU A 113 -14.32 18.05 14.03
N THR A 114 -14.98 17.97 12.88
CA THR A 114 -16.36 17.48 12.76
C THR A 114 -16.49 15.96 12.73
N ASN A 115 -15.37 15.23 12.73
CA ASN A 115 -15.36 13.78 12.54
C ASN A 115 -14.90 13.03 13.79
N SER A 116 -15.64 11.96 14.14
CA SER A 116 -15.23 11.06 15.22
C SER A 116 -13.97 10.31 14.83
N VAL A 117 -12.86 10.55 15.54
CA VAL A 117 -11.55 9.99 15.23
C VAL A 117 -11.51 8.52 15.64
N SER A 118 -11.65 7.62 14.66
CA SER A 118 -11.27 6.22 14.80
C SER A 118 -9.73 6.10 14.86
N ALA A 119 -9.21 4.97 15.33
CA ALA A 119 -7.77 4.68 15.30
C ALA A 119 -7.18 4.69 13.87
N ILE A 120 -8.04 4.51 12.85
CA ILE A 120 -7.70 4.60 11.43
C ILE A 120 -8.72 5.53 10.76
N LEU A 121 -8.24 6.54 10.04
CA LEU A 121 -9.05 7.48 9.27
C LEU A 121 -8.67 7.42 7.79
N SER A 122 -9.57 6.90 6.95
CA SER A 122 -9.44 6.97 5.49
C SER A 122 -9.82 8.38 5.02
N ILE A 123 -9.00 8.98 4.15
CA ILE A 123 -9.23 10.32 3.63
C ILE A 123 -9.17 10.28 2.11
N ILE A 124 -10.19 10.82 1.46
CA ILE A 124 -10.21 11.06 0.00
C ILE A 124 -10.04 12.57 -0.21
N LEU A 125 -8.99 12.93 -0.93
CA LEU A 125 -8.75 14.30 -1.38
C LEU A 125 -9.37 14.48 -2.77
N ASP A 126 -10.53 15.13 -2.82
CA ASP A 126 -11.20 15.44 -4.10
C ASP A 126 -10.54 16.68 -4.73
N LEU A 127 -9.47 16.39 -5.47
CA LEU A 127 -8.76 17.35 -6.32
C LEU A 127 -9.40 17.45 -7.72
N VAL A 128 -10.71 17.18 -7.81
CA VAL A 128 -11.55 17.17 -9.01
C VAL A 128 -11.00 16.22 -10.12
N THR A 129 -11.62 16.17 -11.30
CA THR A 129 -11.30 15.12 -12.30
C THR A 129 -11.34 15.60 -13.74
N ASP A 130 -10.40 15.11 -14.56
CA ASP A 130 -10.38 15.37 -16.02
C ASP A 130 -11.07 14.24 -16.81
N ASN A 131 -11.52 13.19 -16.12
CA ASN A 131 -12.17 12.05 -16.74
C ASN A 131 -13.58 12.44 -17.21
N GLN A 132 -13.72 12.63 -18.53
CA GLN A 132 -14.97 13.05 -19.15
C GLN A 132 -16.14 12.09 -18.88
N ALA A 133 -15.88 10.79 -18.73
CA ALA A 133 -16.93 9.83 -18.42
C ALA A 133 -17.49 10.05 -17.01
N LEU A 134 -16.64 10.38 -16.03
CA LEU A 134 -17.08 10.70 -14.66
C LEU A 134 -17.78 12.07 -14.59
N LEU A 135 -17.30 13.06 -15.35
CA LEU A 135 -17.95 14.38 -15.42
C LEU A 135 -19.37 14.28 -16.01
N GLY A 136 -19.57 13.39 -16.98
CA GLY A 136 -20.87 13.11 -17.57
C GLY A 136 -21.75 12.15 -16.78
N ASP A 137 -21.23 11.50 -15.73
CA ASP A 137 -21.98 10.53 -14.94
C ASP A 137 -22.89 11.23 -13.90
N PRO A 138 -24.23 11.10 -14.02
CA PRO A 138 -25.16 11.70 -13.05
C PRO A 138 -25.07 11.11 -11.64
N LEU A 139 -24.40 9.96 -11.48
CA LEU A 139 -24.16 9.31 -10.19
C LEU A 139 -22.79 9.60 -9.60
N TYR A 140 -21.90 10.28 -10.32
CA TYR A 140 -20.56 10.61 -9.81
C TYR A 140 -20.64 11.36 -8.47
N LEU A 141 -19.90 10.83 -7.49
CA LEU A 141 -19.89 11.35 -6.11
C LEU A 141 -19.00 12.57 -5.92
N GLY A 142 -17.98 12.74 -6.77
CA GLY A 142 -17.03 13.84 -6.67
C GLY A 142 -17.56 15.14 -7.28
N LEU A 143 -16.77 16.19 -7.14
CA LEU A 143 -17.01 17.48 -7.78
C LEU A 143 -16.97 17.33 -9.31
N ARG A 144 -18.05 17.72 -10.00
CA ARG A 144 -18.16 17.72 -11.46
C ARG A 144 -17.45 18.92 -12.08
N GLN A 145 -16.13 18.95 -11.93
CA GLN A 145 -15.27 20.03 -12.38
C GLN A 145 -13.96 19.47 -12.92
N GLN A 146 -13.39 20.14 -13.91
CA GLN A 146 -12.04 19.83 -14.40
C GLN A 146 -10.99 20.27 -13.39
N ARG A 147 -9.80 19.65 -13.44
CA ARG A 147 -8.69 19.99 -12.54
C ARG A 147 -8.41 21.48 -12.47
N SER A 148 -8.43 21.97 -11.23
CA SER A 148 -7.84 23.25 -10.82
C SER A 148 -6.40 23.37 -11.31
N SER A 149 -5.88 24.60 -11.29
CA SER A 149 -4.47 24.83 -11.61
C SER A 149 -3.55 24.04 -10.67
N GLU A 150 -2.35 23.68 -11.16
CA GLU A 150 -1.36 22.97 -10.35
C GLU A 150 -1.01 23.74 -9.06
N ALA A 151 -0.84 25.06 -9.15
CA ALA A 151 -0.58 25.91 -7.99
C ALA A 151 -1.69 25.83 -6.93
N GLU A 152 -2.96 25.84 -7.35
CA GLU A 152 -4.09 25.74 -6.43
C GLU A 152 -4.14 24.39 -5.70
N MET A 153 -3.95 23.29 -6.45
CA MET A 153 -3.88 21.94 -5.87
C MET A 153 -2.72 21.81 -4.90
N GLU A 154 -1.55 22.39 -5.23
CA GLU A 154 -0.36 22.35 -4.38
C GLU A 154 -0.55 23.13 -3.08
N GLU A 155 -1.12 24.33 -3.15
CA GLU A 155 -1.45 25.12 -1.95
C GLU A 155 -2.48 24.40 -1.06
N PHE A 156 -3.46 23.71 -1.65
CA PHE A 156 -4.41 22.89 -0.91
C PHE A 156 -3.73 21.70 -0.21
N ILE A 157 -2.79 21.02 -0.89
CA ILE A 157 -2.06 19.88 -0.33
C ILE A 157 -1.14 20.33 0.81
N ASP A 158 -0.47 21.47 0.67
CA ASP A 158 0.33 22.07 1.74
C ASP A 158 -0.52 22.38 2.98
N GLU A 159 -1.68 23.03 2.80
CA GLU A 159 -2.63 23.28 3.89
C GLU A 159 -3.08 21.96 4.53
N PHE A 160 -3.43 20.95 3.72
CA PHE A 160 -3.89 19.66 4.21
C PHE A 160 -2.87 18.99 5.14
N PHE A 161 -1.62 18.86 4.69
CA PHE A 161 -0.58 18.21 5.51
C PHE A 161 -0.23 19.03 6.75
N MET A 162 -0.26 20.36 6.67
CA MET A 162 -0.06 21.24 7.81
C MET A 162 -1.16 21.06 8.86
N GLU A 163 -2.42 21.17 8.46
CA GLU A 163 -3.57 21.03 9.36
C GLU A 163 -3.66 19.62 9.95
N MET A 164 -3.37 18.58 9.15
CA MET A 164 -3.31 17.21 9.65
C MET A 164 -2.23 17.05 10.73
N ALA A 165 -1.04 17.63 10.53
CA ALA A 165 0.04 17.56 11.49
C ALA A 165 -0.26 18.30 12.80
N LEU A 166 -0.99 19.41 12.73
CA LEU A 166 -1.45 20.18 13.88
C LEU A 166 -2.56 19.44 14.66
N MET A 167 -3.59 18.96 13.96
CA MET A 167 -4.73 18.28 14.56
C MET A 167 -4.39 16.90 15.12
N PHE A 168 -3.45 16.19 14.49
CA PHE A 168 -3.09 14.83 14.86
C PHE A 168 -1.57 14.71 15.12
N PRO A 169 -1.01 15.25 16.22
CA PRO A 169 0.44 15.31 16.44
C PRO A 169 1.14 13.95 16.60
N ARG A 170 0.37 12.86 16.69
CA ARG A 170 0.86 11.47 16.75
C ARG A 170 0.36 10.61 15.59
N HIS A 171 -0.09 11.23 14.50
CA HIS A 171 -0.52 10.50 13.32
C HIS A 171 0.61 9.68 12.73
N TRP A 172 0.21 8.69 11.94
CA TRP A 172 1.03 8.14 10.88
C TRP A 172 0.16 8.16 9.62
N CYS A 173 0.74 8.59 8.50
CA CYS A 173 0.00 8.82 7.26
C CYS A 173 0.57 7.94 6.14
N LYS A 174 -0.33 7.43 5.30
CA LYS A 174 0.02 6.71 4.06
C LYS A 174 -0.52 7.51 2.88
N LEU A 175 0.33 7.75 1.89
CA LEU A 175 -0.08 8.22 0.56
C LEU A 175 -0.35 7.01 -0.32
N GLU A 176 -1.47 7.05 -1.03
CA GLU A 176 -1.94 5.99 -1.91
C GLU A 176 -2.46 6.59 -3.22
N ASP A 177 -2.17 5.94 -4.34
CA ASP A 177 -2.79 6.15 -5.65
C ASP A 177 -2.69 7.59 -6.18
N PHE A 178 -1.60 8.30 -5.83
CA PHE A 178 -1.27 9.57 -6.47
C PHE A 178 -0.58 9.33 -7.81
N SER A 179 -0.92 10.13 -8.83
CA SER A 179 -0.19 10.15 -10.10
C SER A 179 1.32 10.30 -9.86
N SER A 180 2.16 9.57 -10.59
CA SER A 180 3.57 9.38 -10.26
C SER A 180 4.35 10.68 -10.01
N GLY A 181 4.15 11.72 -10.84
CA GLY A 181 4.79 13.02 -10.61
C GLY A 181 4.44 13.66 -9.25
N ARG A 182 3.16 13.57 -8.84
CA ARG A 182 2.69 14.05 -7.54
C ARG A 182 3.18 13.17 -6.39
N ALA A 183 3.11 11.85 -6.54
CA ALA A 183 3.66 10.91 -5.56
C ALA A 183 5.13 11.26 -5.24
N PHE A 184 5.95 11.48 -6.28
CA PHE A 184 7.34 11.92 -6.11
C PHE A 184 7.48 13.30 -5.44
N SER A 185 6.71 14.29 -5.91
CA SER A 185 6.70 15.65 -5.32
C SER A 185 6.38 15.57 -3.83
N TYR A 186 5.26 14.95 -3.47
CA TYR A 186 4.76 14.88 -2.11
C TYR A 186 5.67 14.04 -1.21
N SER A 187 6.12 12.87 -1.68
CA SER A 187 7.07 12.04 -0.94
C SER A 187 8.36 12.82 -0.62
N SER A 188 8.90 13.56 -1.58
CA SER A 188 10.13 14.33 -1.38
C SER A 188 9.98 15.52 -0.41
N ARG A 189 8.79 16.14 -0.37
CA ARG A 189 8.50 17.31 0.46
C ARG A 189 8.08 16.95 1.88
N PHE A 190 7.25 15.93 2.04
CA PHE A 190 6.55 15.64 3.30
C PHE A 190 7.15 14.47 4.08
N CYS A 191 7.56 13.36 3.44
CA CYS A 191 8.13 12.20 4.15
C CYS A 191 9.32 12.54 5.07
N PRO A 192 10.24 13.46 4.72
CA PRO A 192 11.35 13.79 5.62
C PRO A 192 10.94 14.48 6.92
N ARG A 193 9.76 15.12 6.94
CA ARG A 193 9.32 16.03 8.02
C ARG A 193 8.12 15.50 8.81
N LEU A 194 7.36 14.58 8.22
CA LEU A 194 6.15 14.00 8.78
C LEU A 194 6.29 12.47 8.91
N PRO A 195 5.60 11.82 9.87
CA PRO A 195 5.50 10.37 9.97
C PRO A 195 4.60 9.83 8.86
N LEU A 196 5.08 9.94 7.62
CA LEU A 196 4.34 9.71 6.40
C LEU A 196 5.15 8.81 5.47
N ILE A 197 4.47 7.89 4.79
CA ILE A 197 5.05 7.01 3.77
C ILE A 197 4.20 7.05 2.50
N ASP A 198 4.88 6.93 1.36
CA ASP A 198 4.25 6.70 0.07
C ASP A 198 4.26 5.20 -0.23
N ASP A 199 3.09 4.56 -0.33
CA ASP A 199 2.98 3.10 -0.48
C ASP A 199 3.49 2.63 -1.85
N ASP A 200 3.08 3.34 -2.90
CA ASP A 200 3.39 3.05 -4.30
C ASP A 200 4.88 3.24 -4.59
N VAL A 201 5.52 4.24 -3.99
CA VAL A 201 6.95 4.50 -4.19
C VAL A 201 7.80 3.70 -3.20
N GLN A 202 7.51 3.76 -1.90
CA GLN A 202 8.43 3.25 -0.87
C GLN A 202 8.17 1.78 -0.52
N CYS A 203 6.91 1.37 -0.38
CA CYS A 203 6.59 0.00 0.02
C CYS A 203 6.65 -0.99 -1.14
N ILE A 204 6.17 -0.62 -2.33
CA ILE A 204 6.37 -1.42 -3.54
C ILE A 204 7.87 -1.56 -3.82
N GLY A 205 8.61 -0.44 -3.72
CA GLY A 205 10.07 -0.42 -3.76
C GLY A 205 10.72 -1.43 -2.81
N ALA A 206 10.26 -1.46 -1.56
CA ALA A 206 10.74 -2.34 -0.52
C ALA A 206 10.42 -3.83 -0.77
N VAL A 207 9.18 -4.17 -1.14
CA VAL A 207 8.80 -5.58 -1.34
C VAL A 207 9.48 -6.18 -2.56
N VAL A 208 9.62 -5.43 -3.65
CA VAL A 208 10.36 -5.89 -4.83
C VAL A 208 11.84 -6.07 -4.48
N LEU A 209 12.45 -5.14 -3.74
CA LEU A 209 13.82 -5.32 -3.26
C LEU A 209 13.97 -6.58 -2.40
N ALA A 210 13.01 -6.87 -1.52
CA ALA A 210 13.01 -8.10 -0.71
C ALA A 210 12.95 -9.36 -1.57
N GLY A 211 12.10 -9.34 -2.62
CA GLY A 211 12.03 -10.41 -3.61
C GLY A 211 13.34 -10.58 -4.38
N LEU A 212 13.96 -9.48 -4.84
CA LEU A 212 15.24 -9.50 -5.55
C LEU A 212 16.38 -10.02 -4.66
N LEU A 213 16.45 -9.59 -3.40
CA LEU A 213 17.43 -10.09 -2.43
C LEU A 213 17.23 -11.57 -2.10
N SER A 214 15.99 -12.04 -2.08
CA SER A 214 15.68 -13.46 -1.85
C SER A 214 16.07 -14.31 -3.07
N ALA A 215 15.71 -13.85 -4.28
CA ALA A 215 16.10 -14.50 -5.53
C ALA A 215 17.61 -14.52 -5.73
N ALA A 216 18.29 -13.44 -5.33
CA ALA A 216 19.73 -13.29 -5.37
C ALA A 216 20.50 -14.40 -4.63
N LEU A 217 19.92 -15.02 -3.61
CA LEU A 217 20.52 -16.15 -2.88
C LEU A 217 20.48 -17.46 -3.68
N LEU A 218 19.61 -17.54 -4.68
CA LEU A 218 19.42 -18.71 -5.54
C LEU A 218 20.23 -18.63 -6.84
N LEU A 219 20.76 -17.45 -7.18
CA LEU A 219 21.47 -17.21 -8.43
C LEU A 219 22.99 -17.35 -8.25
N PRO A 220 23.68 -18.14 -9.10
CA PRO A 220 25.13 -18.31 -9.05
C PRO A 220 25.88 -17.14 -9.73
N LEU A 221 25.42 -15.90 -9.50
CA LEU A 221 25.97 -14.68 -10.08
C LEU A 221 26.48 -13.76 -8.98
N ALA A 222 27.66 -13.15 -9.16
CA ALA A 222 28.12 -12.13 -8.22
C ALA A 222 27.22 -10.88 -8.30
N PRO A 223 27.04 -10.11 -7.21
CA PRO A 223 26.19 -8.91 -7.22
C PRO A 223 26.49 -7.90 -8.33
N LYS A 224 27.77 -7.78 -8.72
CA LYS A 224 28.24 -6.87 -9.79
C LYS A 224 27.82 -7.29 -11.20
N ASP A 225 27.47 -8.56 -11.40
CA ASP A 225 27.12 -9.13 -12.71
C ASP A 225 25.60 -9.18 -12.92
N ARG A 226 24.84 -8.56 -12.01
CA ARG A 226 23.37 -8.54 -12.03
C ARG A 226 22.86 -7.22 -12.59
N TRP A 227 22.09 -7.29 -13.66
CA TRP A 227 21.42 -6.14 -14.28
C TRP A 227 19.91 -6.25 -14.13
N PHE A 228 19.29 -5.15 -13.73
CA PHE A 228 17.85 -5.06 -13.52
C PHE A 228 17.26 -4.16 -14.60
N LEU A 229 16.26 -4.67 -15.32
CA LEU A 229 15.52 -3.92 -16.33
C LEU A 229 14.08 -3.70 -15.83
N PHE A 230 13.72 -2.44 -15.72
CA PHE A 230 12.39 -1.97 -15.35
C PHE A 230 11.69 -1.49 -16.61
N TYR A 231 10.53 -2.10 -16.90
CA TYR A 231 9.66 -1.71 -17.99
C TYR A 231 8.45 -0.98 -17.42
N GLY A 232 8.44 0.34 -17.57
CA GLY A 232 7.55 1.26 -16.87
C GLY A 232 8.33 2.26 -16.01
N THR A 233 7.88 3.52 -16.01
CA THR A 233 8.40 4.62 -15.19
C THR A 233 7.33 5.18 -14.24
N ASP A 234 6.32 4.38 -13.93
CA ASP A 234 5.33 4.71 -12.91
C ASP A 234 5.96 4.76 -11.51
N SER A 235 5.17 5.22 -10.53
CA SER A 235 5.59 5.39 -9.12
C SER A 235 6.19 4.10 -8.57
N ASP A 236 5.56 2.97 -8.88
CA ASP A 236 5.99 1.62 -8.53
C ASP A 236 7.38 1.31 -9.10
N GLY A 237 7.56 1.38 -10.42
CA GLY A 237 8.82 1.05 -11.09
C GLY A 237 9.97 1.93 -10.62
N VAL A 238 9.72 3.23 -10.45
CA VAL A 238 10.71 4.20 -10.02
C VAL A 238 11.04 4.06 -8.52
N GLY A 239 10.06 3.71 -7.69
CA GLY A 239 10.23 3.42 -6.28
C GLY A 239 11.24 2.31 -6.01
N VAL A 240 11.11 1.20 -6.75
CA VAL A 240 12.10 0.11 -6.73
C VAL A 240 13.46 0.61 -7.24
N ALA A 241 13.47 1.42 -8.29
CA ALA A 241 14.71 1.87 -8.90
C ALA A 241 15.59 2.73 -7.99
N LYS A 242 14.99 3.48 -7.03
CA LYS A 242 15.74 4.27 -6.05
C LYS A 242 16.73 3.44 -5.23
N GLN A 243 16.46 2.15 -5.04
CA GLN A 243 17.26 1.30 -4.16
C GLN A 243 18.46 0.61 -4.84
N ALA A 244 18.55 0.62 -6.19
CA ALA A 244 19.60 -0.10 -6.94
C ALA A 244 20.16 0.68 -8.16
N ARG A 245 20.29 2.00 -8.03
CA ARG A 245 20.56 2.97 -9.11
C ARG A 245 21.62 2.61 -10.17
N SER A 246 22.79 2.08 -9.81
CA SER A 246 23.89 1.91 -10.77
C SER A 246 23.74 0.70 -11.71
N ARG A 247 22.90 -0.26 -11.34
CA ARG A 247 22.68 -1.53 -12.07
C ARG A 247 21.30 -1.63 -12.71
N ILE A 248 20.63 -0.49 -12.82
CA ILE A 248 19.27 -0.40 -13.30
C ILE A 248 19.23 0.26 -14.68
N TRP A 249 18.34 -0.29 -15.50
CA TRP A 249 17.86 0.29 -16.74
C TRP A 249 16.36 0.53 -16.61
N LEU A 250 15.90 1.77 -16.79
CA LEU A 250 14.48 2.08 -16.94
C LEU A 250 14.13 2.25 -18.42
N VAL A 251 12.96 1.76 -18.77
CA VAL A 251 12.36 1.84 -20.10
C VAL A 251 10.96 2.38 -19.96
N ASP A 252 10.61 3.40 -20.73
CA ASP A 252 9.24 3.90 -20.85
C ASP A 252 8.69 3.61 -22.25
N SER A 253 7.54 4.20 -22.59
CA SER A 253 6.92 4.07 -23.90
C SER A 253 7.80 4.55 -25.07
N LYS A 254 8.81 5.39 -24.79
CA LYS A 254 9.77 5.91 -25.78
C LYS A 254 11.10 5.13 -25.81
N GLY A 255 11.25 4.10 -24.97
CA GLY A 255 12.44 3.24 -24.94
C GLY A 255 13.34 3.50 -23.73
N ILE A 256 14.64 3.21 -23.86
CA ILE A 256 15.62 3.33 -22.76
C ILE A 256 15.73 4.79 -22.28
N LEU A 257 15.81 4.96 -20.95
CA LEU A 257 16.00 6.24 -20.30
C LEU A 257 17.50 6.60 -20.21
N TYR A 258 17.91 7.73 -20.79
CA TYR A 258 19.31 8.17 -20.78
C TYR A 258 19.48 9.69 -20.77
N GLN A 259 20.66 10.14 -20.35
CA GLN A 259 20.96 11.55 -20.21
C GLN A 259 20.92 12.25 -21.58
N GLY A 260 20.16 13.34 -21.68
CA GLY A 260 19.98 14.08 -22.93
C GLY A 260 18.83 13.59 -23.81
N ARG A 261 18.12 12.52 -23.42
CA ARG A 261 16.90 12.11 -24.11
C ARG A 261 15.79 13.15 -23.89
N GLU A 262 15.12 13.58 -24.95
CA GLU A 262 14.00 14.50 -24.85
C GLU A 262 12.79 13.87 -24.14
N GLY A 263 12.02 14.71 -23.44
CA GLY A 263 10.80 14.28 -22.77
C GLY A 263 11.00 13.41 -21.53
N VAL A 264 12.19 13.47 -20.92
CA VAL A 264 12.47 12.85 -19.60
C VAL A 264 12.05 13.81 -18.49
N THR A 265 11.13 13.36 -17.64
CA THR A 265 10.61 14.15 -16.51
C THR A 265 11.66 14.30 -15.40
N ASP A 266 11.49 15.29 -14.51
CA ASP A 266 12.48 15.59 -13.47
C ASP A 266 12.73 14.43 -12.50
N TYR A 267 11.69 13.66 -12.15
CA TYR A 267 11.85 12.50 -11.28
C TYR A 267 12.55 11.32 -11.98
N GLU A 268 12.36 11.17 -13.29
CA GLU A 268 13.05 10.17 -14.12
C GLU A 268 14.54 10.47 -14.30
N LYS A 269 14.94 11.75 -14.34
CA LYS A 269 16.34 12.17 -14.60
C LYS A 269 17.36 11.47 -13.70
N CYS A 270 17.01 11.13 -12.46
CA CYS A 270 17.94 10.46 -11.55
C CYS A 270 18.21 8.99 -11.87
N PHE A 271 17.47 8.40 -12.82
CA PHE A 271 17.65 7.03 -13.33
C PHE A 271 18.16 6.98 -14.77
N ALA A 272 18.24 8.12 -15.43
CA ALA A 272 18.74 8.22 -16.78
C ALA A 272 20.20 7.73 -16.85
N ARG A 273 20.47 6.74 -17.71
CA ARG A 273 21.81 6.22 -17.94
C ARG A 273 22.72 7.32 -18.46
N ARG A 274 23.90 7.45 -17.85
CA ARG A 274 24.95 8.39 -18.29
C ARG A 274 25.95 7.75 -19.23
N ASP A 275 26.01 6.42 -19.25
CA ASP A 275 26.91 5.58 -20.03
C ASP A 275 26.23 4.98 -21.26
N TYR A 276 25.08 5.53 -21.65
CA TYR A 276 24.33 5.12 -22.84
C TYR A 276 24.18 6.29 -23.81
N ALA A 277 24.68 6.12 -25.02
CA ALA A 277 24.74 7.17 -26.05
C ALA A 277 23.48 7.23 -26.93
N GLY A 278 22.39 6.57 -26.53
CA GLY A 278 21.12 6.60 -27.27
C GLY A 278 20.93 5.48 -28.30
N GLN A 279 21.96 4.69 -28.63
CA GLN A 279 21.83 3.58 -29.59
C GLN A 279 21.96 2.20 -28.93
N PRO A 280 21.06 1.23 -29.26
CA PRO A 280 19.98 1.31 -30.25
C PRO A 280 18.77 2.17 -29.83
N THR A 281 18.34 3.10 -30.67
CA THR A 281 17.08 3.86 -30.47
C THR A 281 15.90 2.97 -30.81
N THR A 282 15.50 2.10 -29.89
CA THR A 282 14.36 1.21 -30.06
C THR A 282 13.45 1.28 -28.83
N SER A 283 12.14 1.23 -29.07
CA SER A 283 11.11 1.03 -28.04
C SER A 283 10.67 -0.43 -27.94
N SER A 284 11.18 -1.31 -28.82
CA SER A 284 10.89 -2.73 -28.80
C SER A 284 11.50 -3.37 -27.55
N PHE A 285 10.64 -3.87 -26.66
CA PHE A 285 11.08 -4.57 -25.46
C PHE A 285 12.06 -5.72 -25.79
N SER A 286 11.80 -6.47 -26.86
CA SER A 286 12.63 -7.60 -27.26
C SER A 286 14.05 -7.17 -27.61
N ASP A 287 14.21 -6.07 -28.33
CA ASP A 287 15.52 -5.56 -28.74
C ASP A 287 16.27 -4.95 -27.56
N ILE A 288 15.56 -4.22 -26.71
CA ILE A 288 16.11 -3.68 -25.45
C ILE A 288 16.61 -4.83 -24.56
N ALA A 289 15.81 -5.89 -24.38
CA ALA A 289 16.19 -7.03 -23.57
C ALA A 289 17.41 -7.78 -24.15
N ARG A 290 17.51 -7.91 -25.48
CA ARG A 290 18.70 -8.49 -26.14
C ARG A 290 19.95 -7.63 -26.00
N PHE A 291 19.79 -6.31 -26.02
CA PHE A 291 20.87 -5.35 -25.85
C PHE A 291 21.40 -5.36 -24.41
N ILE A 292 20.50 -5.20 -23.43
CA ILE A 292 20.84 -5.08 -22.00
C ILE A 292 21.26 -6.43 -21.40
N LYS A 293 20.65 -7.53 -21.87
CA LYS A 293 20.78 -8.88 -21.30
C LYS A 293 20.56 -8.89 -19.77
N PRO A 294 19.38 -8.44 -19.31
CA PRO A 294 19.12 -8.30 -17.88
C PRO A 294 19.05 -9.65 -17.17
N THR A 295 19.46 -9.65 -15.90
CA THR A 295 19.32 -10.79 -14.99
C THR A 295 17.90 -10.85 -14.40
N ALA A 296 17.26 -9.70 -14.22
CA ALA A 296 15.91 -9.60 -13.70
C ALA A 296 15.09 -8.56 -14.50
N LEU A 297 13.82 -8.90 -14.71
CA LEU A 297 12.82 -8.10 -15.41
C LEU A 297 11.72 -7.70 -14.42
N ILE A 298 11.36 -6.42 -14.38
CA ILE A 298 10.32 -5.87 -13.51
C ILE A 298 9.34 -5.04 -14.34
N GLY A 299 8.04 -5.09 -14.01
CA GLY A 299 6.98 -4.33 -14.72
C GLY A 299 6.41 -5.02 -15.95
N LEU A 300 6.46 -6.36 -16.02
CA LEU A 300 5.99 -7.15 -17.17
C LEU A 300 5.13 -8.32 -16.73
N PHE A 301 4.15 -8.66 -17.56
CA PHE A 301 3.46 -9.94 -17.47
C PHE A 301 4.27 -11.01 -18.19
N TYR A 302 4.89 -11.93 -17.42
CA TYR A 302 5.60 -13.08 -17.97
C TYR A 302 4.93 -14.39 -17.55
N SER A 303 4.84 -15.36 -18.46
CA SER A 303 4.23 -16.65 -18.17
C SER A 303 5.30 -17.70 -17.80
N LEU A 304 5.05 -18.50 -16.75
CA LEU A 304 5.93 -19.64 -16.41
C LEU A 304 6.10 -20.63 -17.58
N ARG A 305 5.08 -20.77 -18.44
CA ARG A 305 5.09 -21.69 -19.59
C ARG A 305 6.20 -21.38 -20.59
N THR A 306 6.38 -20.11 -20.93
CA THR A 306 7.37 -19.68 -21.94
C THR A 306 8.82 -19.88 -21.48
N SER A 307 9.05 -20.01 -20.17
CA SER A 307 10.38 -20.24 -19.60
C SER A 307 10.78 -21.70 -19.43
N GLY A 308 9.86 -22.64 -19.63
CA GLY A 308 10.08 -24.05 -19.27
C GLY A 308 10.36 -24.28 -17.77
N GLY A 309 9.86 -23.39 -16.90
CA GLY A 309 10.07 -23.49 -15.44
C GLY A 309 11.45 -23.05 -14.95
N SER A 310 12.22 -22.29 -15.74
CA SER A 310 13.57 -21.84 -15.34
C SER A 310 13.61 -20.49 -14.61
N VAL A 311 12.49 -19.76 -14.56
CA VAL A 311 12.41 -18.41 -13.98
C VAL A 311 11.98 -18.43 -12.52
N ILE A 312 12.59 -17.56 -11.72
CA ILE A 312 12.04 -17.15 -10.43
C ILE A 312 10.97 -16.10 -10.71
N PHE A 313 9.73 -16.35 -10.27
CA PHE A 313 8.58 -15.51 -10.58
C PHE A 313 7.87 -15.04 -9.30
N ALA A 314 7.53 -13.76 -9.28
CA ALA A 314 6.69 -13.14 -8.27
C ALA A 314 5.75 -12.12 -8.91
N SER A 315 4.59 -11.91 -8.31
CA SER A 315 3.56 -10.98 -8.82
C SER A 315 2.81 -10.28 -7.69
N VAL A 316 2.21 -9.14 -7.96
CA VAL A 316 1.35 -8.45 -6.97
C VAL A 316 0.09 -9.26 -6.68
N SER A 317 -0.55 -9.78 -7.73
CA SER A 317 -1.74 -10.63 -7.65
C SER A 317 -1.40 -12.07 -7.33
N HIS A 318 -2.35 -12.79 -6.72
CA HIS A 318 -2.19 -14.21 -6.44
C HIS A 318 -2.28 -15.05 -7.72
N PHE A 319 -1.30 -15.93 -7.94
CA PHE A 319 -1.40 -17.04 -8.89
C PHE A 319 -1.47 -18.38 -8.18
N GLN A 320 -2.40 -19.24 -8.58
CA GLN A 320 -2.43 -20.61 -8.08
C GLN A 320 -1.15 -21.35 -8.47
N GLY A 321 -0.66 -22.16 -7.53
CA GLY A 321 0.49 -23.02 -7.79
C GLY A 321 0.21 -23.99 -8.93
N ARG A 322 1.24 -24.33 -9.69
CA ARG A 322 1.16 -25.25 -10.83
C ARG A 322 2.25 -26.30 -10.75
N THR A 323 1.93 -27.50 -11.18
CA THR A 323 2.93 -28.55 -11.34
C THR A 323 3.56 -28.44 -12.72
N PHE A 324 4.89 -28.42 -12.77
CA PHE A 324 5.67 -28.46 -14.00
C PHE A 324 6.67 -29.62 -13.90
N GLY A 325 6.48 -30.65 -14.73
CA GLY A 325 7.20 -31.93 -14.57
C GLY A 325 6.92 -32.56 -13.21
N ALA A 326 7.98 -32.92 -12.47
CA ALA A 326 7.89 -33.47 -11.12
C ALA A 326 7.85 -32.39 -10.00
N CYS A 327 7.96 -31.11 -10.34
CA CYS A 327 8.07 -30.02 -9.37
C CYS A 327 6.75 -29.26 -9.23
N LYS A 328 6.36 -28.95 -7.99
CA LYS A 328 5.28 -28.01 -7.69
C LYS A 328 5.85 -26.60 -7.58
N TRP A 329 5.34 -25.68 -8.39
CA TRP A 329 5.70 -24.28 -8.40
C TRP A 329 4.63 -23.46 -7.69
N GLU A 330 5.05 -22.69 -6.68
CA GLU A 330 4.19 -21.74 -5.96
C GLU A 330 4.74 -20.33 -6.16
N PRO A 331 4.11 -19.50 -7.02
CA PRO A 331 4.51 -18.12 -7.22
C PRO A 331 4.52 -17.30 -5.92
N GLY A 332 5.61 -16.57 -5.68
CA GLY A 332 5.65 -15.59 -4.61
C GLY A 332 4.75 -14.39 -4.89
N GLN A 333 4.30 -13.72 -3.84
CA GLN A 333 3.57 -12.45 -3.97
C GLN A 333 4.49 -11.28 -3.59
N ALA A 334 4.68 -10.35 -4.52
CA ALA A 334 5.39 -9.09 -4.27
C ALA A 334 4.37 -7.99 -3.96
N ASN A 335 3.71 -8.09 -2.80
CA ASN A 335 2.66 -7.18 -2.37
C ASN A 335 3.11 -6.35 -1.15
N ASN A 336 2.86 -5.04 -1.17
CA ASN A 336 3.22 -4.12 -0.07
C ASN A 336 2.60 -4.50 1.29
N THR A 337 1.58 -5.36 1.33
CA THR A 337 1.02 -6.00 2.55
C THR A 337 2.09 -6.67 3.42
N TYR A 338 3.22 -7.09 2.85
CA TYR A 338 4.32 -7.68 3.62
C TYR A 338 5.25 -6.65 4.30
N ILE A 339 5.15 -5.37 3.94
CA ILE A 339 6.01 -4.29 4.44
C ILE A 339 5.18 -3.33 5.30
N LEU A 340 4.08 -2.84 4.75
CA LEU A 340 3.33 -1.71 5.27
C LEU A 340 2.84 -1.93 6.72
N PRO A 341 2.24 -3.07 7.11
CA PRO A 341 1.70 -3.21 8.47
C PRO A 341 2.79 -3.20 9.54
N GLY A 342 3.93 -3.87 9.28
CA GLY A 342 5.07 -3.86 10.20
C GLY A 342 5.74 -2.49 10.29
N LEU A 343 5.86 -1.77 9.16
CA LEU A 343 6.41 -0.41 9.11
C LEU A 343 5.51 0.60 9.81
N ALA A 344 4.19 0.53 9.60
CA ALA A 344 3.21 1.39 10.25
C ALA A 344 3.22 1.17 11.77
N LEU A 345 3.10 -0.09 12.20
CA LEU A 345 3.07 -0.45 13.62
C LEU A 345 4.34 0.00 14.34
N SER A 346 5.52 -0.25 13.77
CA SER A 346 6.79 0.21 14.35
C SER A 346 6.89 1.72 14.46
N THR A 347 6.49 2.44 13.41
CA THR A 347 6.49 3.92 13.40
C THR A 347 5.59 4.47 14.51
N ILE A 348 4.40 3.89 14.69
CA ILE A 348 3.46 4.26 15.76
C ILE A 348 4.04 3.93 17.14
N LEU A 349 4.57 2.71 17.33
CA LEU A 349 5.10 2.25 18.62
C LEU A 349 6.30 3.07 19.10
N CYS A 350 7.24 3.39 18.21
CA CYS A 350 8.40 4.23 18.54
C CYS A 350 8.11 5.73 18.46
N ARG A 351 6.88 6.11 18.05
CA ARG A 351 6.45 7.50 17.82
C ARG A 351 7.44 8.25 16.93
N ALA A 352 7.79 7.66 15.79
CA ALA A 352 8.79 8.27 14.92
C ALA A 352 8.33 9.67 14.46
N SER A 353 9.25 10.62 14.38
CA SER A 353 8.97 11.95 13.82
C SER A 353 8.80 11.96 12.31
N SER A 354 9.42 10.99 11.63
CA SER A 354 9.39 10.81 10.18
C SER A 354 9.74 9.37 9.80
N VAL A 355 9.38 8.96 8.59
CA VAL A 355 9.77 7.66 8.03
C VAL A 355 10.98 7.86 7.12
N THR A 356 12.13 7.36 7.56
CA THR A 356 13.40 7.55 6.83
C THR A 356 13.65 6.46 5.79
N GLY A 357 14.54 6.72 4.83
CA GLY A 357 14.96 5.70 3.86
C GLY A 357 15.60 4.47 4.52
N SER A 358 16.33 4.64 5.63
CA SER A 358 16.92 3.53 6.38
C SER A 358 15.86 2.67 7.07
N MET A 359 14.75 3.26 7.53
CA MET A 359 13.60 2.51 8.04
C MET A 359 12.96 1.66 6.95
N VAL A 360 12.77 2.21 5.74
CA VAL A 360 12.25 1.45 4.59
C VAL A 360 13.19 0.29 4.26
N VAL A 361 14.50 0.50 4.17
CA VAL A 361 15.48 -0.59 3.94
C VAL A 361 15.47 -1.61 5.09
N ALA A 362 15.32 -1.19 6.34
CA ALA A 362 15.24 -2.10 7.47
C ALA A 362 13.99 -3.00 7.41
N SER A 363 12.87 -2.50 6.88
CA SER A 363 11.68 -3.31 6.64
C SER A 363 11.94 -4.45 5.65
N VAL A 364 12.74 -4.20 4.61
CA VAL A 364 13.19 -5.22 3.63
C VAL A 364 14.03 -6.29 4.31
N LEU A 365 15.01 -5.89 5.13
CA LEU A 365 15.85 -6.83 5.87
C LEU A 365 15.03 -7.67 6.86
N GLY A 366 14.07 -7.05 7.54
CA GLY A 366 13.12 -7.76 8.40
C GLY A 366 12.31 -8.80 7.63
N LEU A 367 11.76 -8.43 6.47
CA LEU A 367 10.98 -9.33 5.63
C LEU A 367 11.80 -10.54 5.14
N THR A 368 13.01 -10.31 4.61
CA THR A 368 13.88 -11.39 4.09
C THR A 368 14.32 -12.42 5.13
N LYS A 369 14.31 -12.06 6.43
CA LYS A 369 14.67 -12.95 7.54
C LYS A 369 13.47 -13.61 8.22
N SER A 370 12.25 -13.29 7.79
CA SER A 370 11.02 -13.70 8.48
C SER A 370 10.44 -15.00 7.95
N ARG A 371 9.73 -15.71 8.82
CA ARG A 371 8.75 -16.74 8.41
C ARG A 371 7.38 -16.07 8.24
N ILE A 372 6.55 -16.60 7.34
CA ILE A 372 5.23 -16.03 6.95
C ILE A 372 4.35 -15.63 8.14
N ARG A 373 4.34 -16.42 9.22
CA ARG A 373 3.48 -16.17 10.40
C ARG A 373 3.94 -15.02 11.30
N ASP A 374 5.19 -14.56 11.17
CA ASP A 374 5.80 -13.58 12.09
C ASP A 374 6.36 -12.34 11.37
N ILE A 375 6.00 -12.12 10.11
CA ILE A 375 6.55 -11.04 9.27
C ILE A 375 6.45 -9.68 9.96
N ASN A 376 5.25 -9.30 10.39
CA ASN A 376 5.00 -7.96 10.92
C ASN A 376 5.83 -7.65 12.18
N ALA A 377 5.99 -8.61 13.09
CA ALA A 377 6.77 -8.43 14.31
C ALA A 377 8.27 -8.25 14.02
N HIS A 378 8.81 -9.02 13.08
CA HIS A 378 10.22 -8.94 12.69
C HIS A 378 10.53 -7.68 11.88
N VAL A 379 9.66 -7.34 10.91
CA VAL A 379 9.72 -6.08 10.16
C VAL A 379 9.71 -4.91 11.14
N ALA A 380 8.73 -4.89 12.04
CA ALA A 380 8.60 -3.81 13.02
C ALA A 380 9.84 -3.67 13.92
N ALA A 381 10.39 -4.78 14.42
CA ALA A 381 11.59 -4.73 15.26
C ALA A 381 12.79 -4.12 14.53
N HIS A 382 13.04 -4.49 13.27
CA HIS A 382 14.11 -3.92 12.46
C HIS A 382 13.88 -2.42 12.20
N VAL A 383 12.64 -2.03 11.89
CA VAL A 383 12.27 -0.63 11.64
C VAL A 383 12.44 0.21 12.90
N ILE A 384 12.07 -0.28 14.09
CA ILE A 384 12.29 0.41 15.37
C ILE A 384 13.79 0.68 15.58
N ARG A 385 14.66 -0.28 15.27
CA ARG A 385 16.12 -0.08 15.38
C ARG A 385 16.64 0.95 14.39
N ALA A 386 16.14 0.93 13.16
CA ALA A 386 16.50 1.95 12.18
C ALA A 386 16.03 3.35 12.59
N ALA A 387 14.83 3.47 13.16
CA ALA A 387 14.32 4.72 13.70
C ALA A 387 15.20 5.25 14.85
N GLN A 388 15.63 4.36 15.74
CA GLN A 388 16.58 4.67 16.83
C GLN A 388 17.93 5.14 16.32
N ALA A 389 18.50 4.41 15.36
CA ALA A 389 19.78 4.75 14.74
C ALA A 389 19.73 6.09 13.99
N ALA A 390 18.59 6.40 13.36
CA ALA A 390 18.36 7.66 12.68
C ALA A 390 17.99 8.82 13.63
N GLY A 391 17.78 8.55 14.92
CA GLY A 391 17.40 9.56 15.92
C GLY A 391 16.00 10.13 15.74
N VAL A 392 15.11 9.43 15.04
CA VAL A 392 13.73 9.88 14.77
C VAL A 392 12.71 9.28 15.74
N ASP A 393 13.08 8.30 16.57
CA ASP A 393 12.18 7.74 17.59
C ASP A 393 11.97 8.73 18.76
N ARG A 394 10.70 8.97 19.12
CA ARG A 394 10.34 9.83 20.26
C ARG A 394 9.97 9.04 21.51
N PHE A 395 9.68 7.74 21.38
CA PHE A 395 9.42 6.86 22.52
C PHE A 395 10.67 6.04 22.87
N THR A 396 11.54 6.64 23.68
CA THR A 396 12.90 6.13 23.94
C THR A 396 12.98 4.94 24.88
N ASP A 397 11.89 4.56 25.58
CA ASP A 397 11.87 3.37 26.45
C ASP A 397 12.20 2.09 25.68
N LEU A 398 11.85 2.02 24.40
CA LEU A 398 12.17 0.89 23.52
C LEU A 398 13.68 0.73 23.28
N ARG A 399 14.50 1.75 23.56
CA ARG A 399 15.96 1.68 23.46
C ARG A 399 16.56 0.77 24.55
N ARG A 400 15.85 0.59 25.66
CA ARG A 400 16.28 -0.29 26.77
C ARG A 400 15.99 -1.76 26.50
N MET A 401 15.10 -2.07 25.56
CA MET A 401 14.80 -3.45 25.18
C MET A 401 15.89 -3.98 24.26
N THR A 402 16.39 -5.19 24.52
CA THR A 402 17.30 -5.89 23.60
C THR A 402 16.56 -6.45 22.39
N ASP A 403 17.27 -6.99 21.40
CA ASP A 403 16.66 -7.48 20.15
C ASP A 403 15.84 -8.75 20.33
N THR A 404 16.08 -9.53 21.38
CA THR A 404 15.33 -10.74 21.71
C THR A 404 13.89 -10.46 22.20
N PRO A 405 13.65 -9.59 23.20
CA PRO A 405 12.30 -9.28 23.68
C PRO A 405 11.51 -8.32 22.78
N LEU A 406 12.16 -7.56 21.90
CA LEU A 406 11.49 -6.53 21.11
C LEU A 406 10.41 -7.10 20.15
N PRO A 407 10.63 -8.17 19.37
CA PRO A 407 9.59 -8.78 18.55
C PRO A 407 8.39 -9.26 19.39
N GLU A 408 8.62 -9.82 20.58
CA GLU A 408 7.53 -10.29 21.45
C GLU A 408 6.72 -9.11 22.00
N PHE A 409 7.38 -8.01 22.36
CA PHE A 409 6.70 -6.78 22.72
C PHE A 409 5.80 -6.28 21.58
N VAL A 410 6.30 -6.27 20.34
CA VAL A 410 5.51 -5.89 19.17
C VAL A 410 4.30 -6.81 19.01
N ARG A 411 4.48 -8.14 19.13
CA ARG A 411 3.37 -9.10 19.04
C ARG A 411 2.26 -8.82 20.03
N ARG A 412 2.59 -8.40 21.26
CA ARG A 412 1.58 -8.04 22.28
C ARG A 412 0.86 -6.73 22.01
N LYS A 413 1.29 -5.97 21.00
CA LYS A 413 0.71 -4.68 20.58
C LYS A 413 -0.04 -4.76 19.25
N MET A 414 0.07 -5.89 18.54
CA MET A 414 -0.81 -6.26 17.43
C MET A 414 -2.14 -6.73 17.97
#